data_AF-A0A377BP20-F1
#
_entry.id   AF-A0A377BP20-F1
#
_cell.length_a   1.000
_cell.length_b   1.000
_cell.length_c   1.000
_cell.angle_alpha   90.00
_cell.angle_beta   90.00
_cell.angle_gamma   90.00
#
_symmetry.space_group_name_H-M   'P 1'
#
loop_
_entity.id
_entity.type
_entity.pdbx_description
1 polymer ?
#
loop_
_entity_poly.entity_id
_entity_poly.type
_entity_poly.pdbx_seq_one_letter_code
_entity_poly.pdbx_strand_id
1 'polypeptide(L)' 'MSKVALITGVTGQDGSYLAEFLLEKGYEVHGIKRRASSFNTERVDHIYQDPHTCNPKFHPALWRPE' A
#
# COMPACT_ATOMS: atom_id res chain seq x y z
N MET A 1 12.02 2.73 -17.09
CA MET A 1 11.91 3.28 -15.73
C MET A 1 10.45 3.35 -15.37
N SER A 2 10.01 2.55 -14.39
CA SER A 2 8.65 2.63 -13.86
C SER A 2 8.51 3.92 -13.07
N LYS A 3 7.46 4.69 -13.32
CA LYS A 3 7.21 5.93 -12.58
C LYS A 3 6.72 5.58 -11.18
N VAL A 4 7.28 6.22 -10.16
CA VAL A 4 6.93 6.00 -8.76
C VAL A 4 5.90 7.03 -8.33
N ALA A 5 4.82 6.61 -7.68
CA ALA A 5 3.77 7.47 -7.13
C ALA A 5 3.63 7.25 -5.62
N LEU A 6 3.60 8.33 -4.85
CA LEU A 6 3.38 8.31 -3.40
C LEU A 6 1.97 8.80 -3.09
N ILE A 7 1.16 7.97 -2.43
CA ILE A 7 -0.23 8.28 -2.08
C ILE A 7 -0.35 8.43 -0.55
N THR A 8 -0.66 9.66 -0.12
CA THR A 8 -1.05 9.94 1.27
C THR A 8 -2.54 9.70 1.44
N GLY A 9 -2.95 8.93 2.46
CA GLY A 9 -4.36 8.56 2.62
C GLY A 9 -4.80 7.41 1.72
N VAL A 10 -3.85 6.51 1.37
CA VAL A 10 -4.11 5.29 0.59
C VAL A 10 -5.24 4.42 1.16
N THR A 11 -5.53 4.55 2.46
CA THR A 11 -6.59 3.81 3.17
C THR A 11 -7.97 4.44 3.02
N GLY A 12 -8.09 5.61 2.41
CA GLY A 12 -9.38 6.21 2.07
C GLY A 12 -9.97 5.59 0.80
N GLN A 13 -11.25 5.87 0.53
CA GLN A 13 -11.93 5.42 -0.69
C GLN A 13 -11.18 5.90 -1.95
N ASP A 14 -10.93 7.20 -2.06
CA ASP A 14 -10.25 7.75 -3.24
C ASP A 14 -8.80 7.28 -3.35
N GLY A 15 -8.16 7.05 -2.19
CA GLY A 15 -6.77 6.57 -2.11
C GLY A 15 -6.61 5.15 -2.65
N SER A 16 -7.56 4.25 -2.36
CA SER A 16 -7.53 2.87 -2.84
C SER A 16 -7.78 2.80 -4.35
N TYR A 17 -8.81 3.53 -4.84
CA TYR A 17 -9.11 3.57 -6.27
C TYR A 17 -7.96 4.19 -7.10
N LEU A 18 -7.32 5.24 -6.57
CA LEU A 18 -6.17 5.85 -7.24
C LEU A 18 -4.95 4.90 -7.27
N ALA A 19 -4.73 4.13 -6.20
CA ALA A 19 -3.65 3.16 -6.15
C ALA A 19 -3.83 2.06 -7.20
N GLU A 20 -5.03 1.48 -7.30
CA GLU A 20 -5.36 0.46 -8.30
C GLU A 20 -5.17 0.99 -9.72
N PHE A 21 -5.71 2.17 -10.01
CA PHE A 21 -5.58 2.81 -11.32
C PHE A 21 -4.12 3.07 -11.72
N LEU A 22 -3.26 3.47 -10.78
CA LEU A 22 -1.85 3.71 -11.04
C LEU A 22 -1.06 2.40 -11.23
N LEU A 23 -1.39 1.37 -10.46
CA LEU A 23 -0.81 0.03 -10.62
C LEU A 23 -1.14 -0.56 -12.00
N GLU A 24 -2.38 -0.43 -12.47
CA GLU A 24 -2.79 -0.85 -13.83
C GLU A 24 -2.01 -0.13 -14.94
N LYS A 25 -1.60 1.12 -14.68
CA LYS A 25 -0.77 1.90 -15.61
C LYS A 25 0.72 1.56 -15.54
N GLY A 26 1.12 0.59 -14.74
CA GLY A 26 2.52 0.18 -14.57
C GLY A 26 3.34 1.14 -13.71
N TYR A 27 2.69 1.93 -12.86
CA TYR A 27 3.37 2.72 -11.84
C TYR A 27 3.72 1.84 -10.64
N GLU A 28 4.79 2.21 -9.96
CA GLU A 28 5.10 1.69 -8.63
C GLU A 28 4.43 2.60 -7.59
N VAL A 29 3.52 2.05 -6.79
CA VAL A 29 2.69 2.84 -5.87
C VAL A 29 3.10 2.59 -4.42
N HIS A 30 3.46 3.66 -3.72
CA HIS A 30 3.81 3.66 -2.31
C HIS A 30 2.69 4.34 -1.52
N GLY A 31 2.11 3.63 -0.55
CA GLY A 31 1.01 4.13 0.28
C GLY A 31 1.47 4.52 1.68
N ILE A 32 1.15 5.75 2.12
CA ILE A 32 1.38 6.17 3.52
C ILE A 32 0.11 5.87 4.34
N LYS A 33 0.19 4.83 5.17
CA LYS A 33 -0.77 4.54 6.23
C LYS A 33 -0.39 5.32 7.49
N ARG A 34 -1.28 6.18 8.00
CA ARG A 34 -1.08 6.79 9.33
C ARG A 34 -1.08 5.69 10.38
N ARG A 35 -0.19 5.81 11.37
CA ARG A 35 -0.23 4.98 12.59
C ARG A 35 -1.46 5.38 13.41
N ALA A 36 -2.63 4.83 13.07
CA ALA A 36 -3.82 4.91 13.90
C ALA A 36 -3.68 3.88 15.03
N SER A 37 -4.01 4.26 16.27
CA SER A 37 -3.90 3.43 17.49
C SER A 37 -4.90 2.27 17.57
N SER A 38 -5.65 1.98 16.52
CA SER A 38 -6.58 0.86 16.48
C SER A 38 -6.59 0.23 15.10
N PHE A 39 -6.20 -1.05 15.08
CA PHE A 39 -6.39 -1.99 13.99
C PHE A 39 -7.89 -2.05 13.67
N ASN A 40 -8.32 -1.43 12.57
CA ASN A 40 -9.58 -1.75 11.92
C ASN A 40 -9.26 -2.49 10.61
N THR A 41 -8.66 -3.67 10.76
CA THR A 41 -8.06 -4.46 9.68
C THR A 41 -9.10 -5.26 8.88
N GLU A 42 -10.39 -5.16 9.22
CA GLU A 42 -11.46 -5.93 8.55
C GLU A 42 -11.65 -5.58 7.06
N ARG A 43 -11.17 -4.42 6.60
CA ARG A 43 -11.36 -3.94 5.22
C ARG A 43 -10.17 -4.15 4.29
N VAL A 44 -8.98 -4.41 4.82
CA VAL A 44 -7.74 -4.51 4.02
C VAL A 44 -7.16 -5.93 4.07
N ASP A 45 -7.76 -6.82 4.88
CA ASP A 45 -7.34 -8.20 5.06
C ASP A 45 -7.29 -8.99 3.74
N HIS A 46 -8.26 -8.77 2.84
CA HIS A 46 -8.32 -9.46 1.55
C HIS A 46 -7.30 -8.94 0.50
N ILE A 47 -6.64 -7.80 0.76
CA ILE A 47 -5.55 -7.25 -0.08
C ILE A 47 -4.18 -7.46 0.61
N TYR A 48 -4.18 -7.86 1.88
CA TYR A 48 -2.97 -8.08 2.64
C TYR A 48 -2.33 -9.41 2.23
N GLN A 49 -1.48 -9.35 1.20
CA GLN A 49 -0.56 -10.42 0.89
C GLN A 49 0.63 -10.35 1.84
N ASP A 50 0.79 -11.43 2.60
CA ASP A 50 1.89 -11.63 3.52
C ASP A 50 3.25 -11.40 2.82
N PRO A 51 4.17 -10.61 3.43
CA PRO A 51 5.47 -10.27 2.84
C PRO A 51 6.44 -11.46 2.75
N HIS A 52 6.05 -12.68 3.12
CA HIS A 52 6.87 -13.89 2.95
C HIS A 52 6.95 -14.42 1.49
N THR A 53 6.39 -13.70 0.51
CA THR A 53 6.59 -13.99 -0.91
C THR A 53 7.69 -13.10 -1.49
N CYS A 54 8.67 -13.74 -2.14
CA CYS A 54 9.99 -13.25 -2.52
C CYS A 54 10.06 -11.99 -3.45
N ASN A 55 8.96 -11.30 -3.76
CA ASN A 55 8.99 -10.00 -4.48
C ASN A 55 7.61 -9.29 -4.45
N PRO A 56 7.17 -8.68 -3.33
CA PRO A 56 5.90 -7.98 -3.31
C PRO A 56 6.05 -6.63 -4.03
N LYS A 57 5.20 -6.35 -5.03
CA LYS A 57 5.13 -5.05 -5.74
C LYS A 57 4.56 -3.91 -4.88
N PHE A 58 4.43 -4.15 -3.58
CA PHE A 58 3.83 -3.26 -2.60
C PHE A 58 4.66 -3.30 -1.33
N HIS A 59 5.33 -2.19 -1.01
CA HIS A 59 6.17 -2.06 0.18
C HIS A 59 5.55 -1.05 1.15
N PRO A 60 4.99 -1.49 2.30
CA PRO A 60 4.60 -0.57 3.36
C PRO A 60 5.85 -0.08 4.12
N ALA A 61 6.04 1.23 4.21
CA ALA A 61 7.20 1.89 4.81
C ALA A 61 7.33 1.77 6.35
N LEU A 62 6.74 0.74 6.98
CA LEU A 62 6.73 0.56 8.43
C LEU A 62 7.83 -0.39 8.97
N TRP A 63 8.70 -0.94 8.12
CA TRP A 63 9.74 -1.88 8.55
C TRP A 63 11.02 -1.15 8.98
N ARG A 64 11.21 -0.95 10.29
CA ARG A 64 12.55 -0.81 10.88
C ARG A 64 12.93 -2.16 11.49
N PRO A 65 14.01 -2.81 11.04
CA PRO A 65 14.60 -3.90 11.80
C PRO A 65 15.36 -3.28 12.98
N GLU A 66 15.05 -3.74 14.18
CA GLU A 66 16.00 -3.79 15.28
C GLU A 66 16.72 -5.15 15.25
#